data_AF-A0A094G5H4-F1
#
_entry.id   AF-A0A094G5H4-F1
#
_cell.length_a   1.000
_cell.length_b   1.000
_cell.length_c   1.000
_cell.angle_alpha   90.00
_cell.angle_beta   90.00
_cell.angle_gamma   90.00
#
_symmetry.space_group_name_H-M   'P 1'
#
loop_
_entity.id
_entity.type
_entity.pdbx_description
1 polymer ?
#
loop_
_entity_poly.entity_id
_entity_poly.type
_entity_poly.pdbx_seq_one_letter_code
_entity_poly.pdbx_strand_id
1 'polypeptide(L)'
;MPVEIRRAIYAHIIHGQTHAFLLQGRLQLSVCLQPSLGDDSHDGRERKPTTEGSPDPTFLDVCDFVSERTAINITDLDTLDVLLQKPFGLSSDLNRPWHFWDYTRPGIRKLGIALRLPLAFYKALQEDENFVSVTNHDTSIESNKCATWARLWPAICQLPQLRSLHIWLDHDDRPSWSFVNERVALRPVIAALTAHMQACSEERTTSHMDITFNLPKLHPRFARPDTHFFEESPPPPFSIERRIRQRFHCEEWASGNLNVAYKADFPVMHEYPELCEESAKQLEGLVDTTLDQAT
;
A
#
# COMPACT_ATOMS: atom_id res chain seq x y z
N MET A 1 5.04 20.54 -31.66
CA MET A 1 3.81 19.72 -31.71
C MET A 1 2.79 20.33 -30.74
N PRO A 2 1.52 20.54 -31.14
CA PRO A 2 0.49 21.09 -30.25
C PRO A 2 0.35 20.28 -28.95
N VAL A 3 0.00 20.94 -27.85
CA VAL A 3 -0.09 20.31 -26.52
C VAL A 3 -1.16 19.22 -26.49
N GLU A 4 -2.23 19.38 -27.26
CA GLU A 4 -3.32 18.43 -27.40
C GLU A 4 -2.84 17.12 -28.03
N ILE A 5 -2.00 17.20 -29.07
CA ILE A 5 -1.43 16.03 -29.74
C ILE A 5 -0.41 15.34 -28.84
N ARG A 6 0.44 16.09 -28.12
CA ARG A 6 1.34 15.52 -27.10
C ARG A 6 0.57 14.77 -26.02
N ARG A 7 -0.48 15.38 -25.48
CA ARG A 7 -1.33 14.75 -24.46
C ARG A 7 -2.07 13.52 -24.98
N ALA A 8 -2.53 13.54 -26.24
CA ALA A 8 -3.14 12.36 -26.86
C ALA A 8 -2.14 11.21 -27.02
N ILE A 9 -0.90 11.51 -27.42
CA ILE A 9 0.20 10.53 -27.49
C ILE A 9 0.53 10.00 -26.10
N TYR A 10 0.67 10.87 -25.09
CA TYR A 10 0.96 10.44 -23.72
C TYR A 10 -0.16 9.58 -23.14
N ALA A 11 -1.43 9.92 -23.41
CA ALA A 11 -2.57 9.11 -23.00
C ALA A 11 -2.60 7.73 -23.69
N HIS A 12 -2.05 7.62 -24.90
CA HIS A 12 -1.92 6.35 -25.60
C HIS A 12 -0.79 5.48 -25.04
N ILE A 13 0.26 6.08 -24.48
CA ILE A 13 1.42 5.36 -23.94
C ILE A 13 1.26 5.07 -22.43
N ILE A 14 0.64 5.98 -21.69
CA ILE A 14 0.53 5.94 -20.23
C ILE A 14 -0.95 5.78 -19.85
N HIS A 15 -1.32 4.55 -19.50
CA HIS A 15 -2.69 4.11 -19.34
C HIS A 15 -3.29 4.52 -17.99
N GLY A 16 -3.44 5.82 -17.70
CA GLY A 16 -4.22 6.37 -16.57
C GLY A 16 -3.80 5.97 -15.15
N GLN A 17 -2.94 4.96 -14.99
CA GLN A 17 -2.44 4.38 -13.75
C GLN A 17 -0.98 3.98 -13.95
N THR A 18 -0.16 4.30 -12.95
CA THR A 18 1.28 4.04 -12.98
C THR A 18 1.71 3.50 -11.62
N HIS A 19 2.51 2.44 -11.56
CA HIS A 19 3.06 1.92 -10.32
C HIS A 19 4.40 2.57 -10.00
N ALA A 20 4.56 3.01 -8.76
CA ALA A 20 5.84 3.42 -8.22
C ALA A 20 6.39 2.32 -7.30
N PHE A 21 7.69 2.04 -7.40
CA PHE A 21 8.37 1.02 -6.60
C PHE A 21 9.85 1.38 -6.39
N LEU A 22 10.45 0.88 -5.31
CA LEU A 22 11.88 1.06 -5.06
C LEU A 22 12.73 0.00 -5.79
N LEU A 23 13.77 0.46 -6.47
CA LEU A 23 14.83 -0.38 -7.03
C LEU A 23 16.17 0.25 -6.65
N GLN A 24 17.00 -0.48 -5.89
CA GLN A 24 18.32 -0.02 -5.45
C GLN A 24 18.27 1.35 -4.72
N GLY A 25 17.25 1.55 -3.87
CA GLY A 25 17.04 2.79 -3.12
C GLY A 25 16.55 3.97 -3.97
N ARG A 26 16.18 3.74 -5.23
CA ARG A 26 15.65 4.76 -6.14
C ARG A 26 14.22 4.42 -6.53
N LEU A 27 13.37 5.42 -6.54
CA LEU A 27 11.97 5.27 -6.92
C LEU A 27 11.86 5.18 -8.46
N GLN A 28 11.23 4.12 -8.95
CA GLN A 28 11.02 3.81 -10.36
C GLN A 28 9.54 3.81 -10.70
N LEU A 29 9.22 3.99 -11.98
CA LEU A 29 7.86 3.89 -12.49
C LEU A 29 7.70 2.72 -13.45
N SER A 30 6.51 2.13 -13.46
CA SER A 30 6.06 1.21 -14.50
C SER A 30 4.59 1.46 -14.83
N VAL A 31 4.20 1.26 -16.09
CA VAL A 31 2.79 1.34 -16.49
C VAL A 31 1.99 0.26 -15.75
N CYS A 32 0.80 0.59 -15.28
CA CYS A 32 -0.14 -0.41 -14.79
C CYS A 32 -0.63 -1.26 -15.96
N LEU A 33 -0.07 -2.46 -16.08
CA LEU A 33 -0.56 -3.45 -17.02
C LEU A 33 -1.76 -4.13 -16.37
N GLN A 34 -2.97 -3.80 -16.83
CA GLN A 34 -4.08 -4.74 -16.65
C GLN A 34 -3.67 -6.04 -17.35
N PRO A 35 -3.87 -7.21 -16.72
CA PRO A 35 -3.58 -8.47 -17.38
C PRO A 35 -4.36 -8.51 -18.70
N SER A 36 -3.64 -8.41 -19.80
CA SER A 36 -4.17 -8.77 -21.11
C SER A 36 -4.48 -10.25 -21.03
N LEU A 37 -5.77 -10.59 -21.01
CA LEU A 37 -6.20 -11.95 -21.28
C LEU A 37 -5.85 -12.26 -22.75
N GLY A 38 -4.58 -12.56 -23.05
CA GLY A 38 -4.16 -13.09 -24.35
C GLY A 38 -2.92 -12.50 -25.03
N ASP A 39 -2.00 -11.82 -24.34
CA ASP A 39 -0.72 -11.41 -24.97
C ASP A 39 0.50 -11.70 -24.09
N ASP A 40 1.18 -12.80 -24.41
CA ASP A 40 2.36 -13.33 -23.70
C ASP A 40 3.69 -12.74 -24.19
N SER A 41 3.69 -11.62 -24.94
CA SER A 41 4.88 -11.11 -25.63
C SER A 41 5.79 -10.15 -24.83
N HIS A 42 5.50 -9.88 -23.56
CA HIS A 42 6.22 -8.87 -22.77
C HIS A 42 7.24 -9.53 -21.82
N ASP A 43 8.55 -9.32 -22.06
CA ASP A 43 9.65 -9.96 -21.32
C ASP A 43 10.34 -9.06 -20.27
N GLY A 44 9.83 -7.83 -20.08
CA GLY A 44 10.29 -6.90 -19.06
C GLY A 44 11.57 -6.12 -19.41
N ARG A 45 12.13 -6.28 -20.62
CA ARG A 45 13.37 -5.60 -21.05
C ARG A 45 13.17 -4.15 -21.50
N GLU A 46 11.93 -3.74 -21.75
CA GLU A 46 11.53 -2.37 -22.07
C GLU A 46 11.73 -1.38 -20.91
N ARG A 47 12.06 -1.86 -19.71
CA ARG A 47 12.19 -1.10 -18.45
C ARG A 47 13.58 -0.49 -18.19
N LYS A 48 14.47 -0.45 -19.20
CA LYS A 48 15.83 0.08 -19.01
C LYS A 48 15.86 1.61 -19.07
N PRO A 49 16.45 2.30 -18.08
CA PRO A 49 16.55 3.76 -18.09
C PRO A 49 17.56 4.24 -19.15
N THR A 50 17.20 5.27 -19.90
CA THR A 50 18.09 6.02 -20.79
C THR A 50 18.83 7.10 -20.00
N THR A 51 20.15 7.14 -20.13
CA THR A 51 21.04 8.06 -19.42
C THR A 51 21.14 9.44 -20.05
N GLU A 52 21.05 10.44 -19.17
CA GLU A 52 21.73 11.76 -19.14
C GLU A 52 21.51 12.79 -20.27
N GLY A 53 20.92 13.92 -19.85
CA GLY A 53 20.84 15.21 -20.54
C GLY A 53 20.05 16.19 -19.66
N SER A 54 20.23 17.51 -19.86
CA SER A 54 19.34 18.52 -19.27
C SER A 54 17.88 18.19 -19.61
N PRO A 55 16.89 18.40 -18.71
CA PRO A 55 15.52 18.02 -18.98
C PRO A 55 15.03 18.75 -20.23
N ASP A 56 14.84 17.99 -21.30
CA ASP A 56 14.13 18.46 -22.49
C ASP A 56 12.75 18.98 -22.03
N PRO A 57 12.25 20.11 -22.54
CA PRO A 57 10.85 20.50 -22.40
C PRO A 57 9.85 19.33 -22.49
N THR A 58 10.13 18.33 -23.34
CA THR A 58 9.31 17.11 -23.45
C THR A 58 9.27 16.28 -22.16
N PHE A 59 10.35 16.21 -21.39
CA PHE A 59 10.43 15.49 -20.12
C PHE A 59 9.56 16.14 -19.04
N LEU A 60 9.60 17.48 -18.92
CA LEU A 60 8.75 18.21 -17.98
C LEU A 60 7.27 18.08 -18.35
N ASP A 61 6.94 18.16 -19.65
CA ASP A 61 5.57 17.94 -20.14
C ASP A 61 5.04 16.53 -19.81
N VAL A 62 5.92 15.50 -19.83
CA VAL A 62 5.57 14.13 -19.42
C VAL A 62 5.38 14.06 -17.89
N CYS A 63 6.25 14.69 -17.10
CA CYS A 63 6.11 14.73 -15.64
C CYS A 63 4.76 15.34 -15.23
N ASP A 64 4.42 16.51 -15.78
CA ASP A 64 3.14 17.17 -15.53
C ASP A 64 1.95 16.29 -15.95
N PHE A 65 2.05 15.66 -17.12
CA PHE A 65 1.00 14.74 -17.58
C PHE A 65 0.81 13.57 -16.61
N VAL A 66 1.89 12.90 -16.18
CA VAL A 66 1.81 11.77 -15.26
C VAL A 66 1.21 12.20 -13.92
N SER A 67 1.72 13.28 -13.31
CA SER A 67 1.28 13.71 -11.99
C SER A 67 -0.17 14.19 -11.96
N GLU A 68 -0.61 14.89 -13.01
CA GLU A 68 -1.97 15.45 -13.08
C GLU A 68 -3.04 14.45 -13.54
N ARG A 69 -2.69 13.54 -14.45
CA ARG A 69 -3.67 12.72 -15.19
C ARG A 69 -3.71 11.27 -14.74
N THR A 70 -2.65 10.76 -14.13
CA THR A 70 -2.56 9.35 -13.75
C THR A 70 -2.74 9.16 -12.25
N ALA A 71 -3.25 8.00 -11.86
CA ALA A 71 -3.16 7.53 -10.48
C ALA A 71 -1.79 6.90 -10.25
N ILE A 72 -1.06 7.39 -9.25
CA ILE A 72 0.20 6.78 -8.82
C ILE A 72 -0.13 5.71 -7.79
N ASN A 73 0.15 4.44 -8.11
CA ASN A 73 -0.10 3.29 -7.28
C ASN A 73 1.16 2.85 -6.56
N ILE A 74 1.09 2.66 -5.24
CA ILE A 74 2.21 2.22 -4.39
C ILE A 74 1.78 1.01 -3.58
N THR A 75 2.63 -0.01 -3.52
CA THR A 75 2.29 -1.32 -2.95
C THR A 75 3.03 -1.70 -1.67
N ASP A 76 3.98 -0.88 -1.24
CA ASP A 76 4.79 -1.13 -0.04
C ASP A 76 5.09 0.17 0.73
N LEU A 77 5.33 0.01 2.04
CA LEU A 77 5.55 1.14 2.95
C LEU A 77 6.85 1.88 2.70
N ASP A 78 7.91 1.17 2.31
CA ASP A 78 9.24 1.76 2.14
C ASP A 78 9.23 2.71 0.93
N THR A 79 8.60 2.29 -0.18
CA THR A 79 8.38 3.11 -1.37
C THR A 79 7.54 4.35 -1.04
N LEU A 80 6.49 4.19 -0.24
CA LEU A 80 5.64 5.29 0.18
C LEU A 80 6.40 6.29 1.09
N ASP A 81 7.20 5.80 2.03
CA ASP A 81 8.02 6.66 2.90
C ASP A 81 9.04 7.44 2.08
N VAL A 82 9.77 6.80 1.16
CA VAL A 82 10.73 7.48 0.28
C VAL A 82 10.05 8.54 -0.60
N LEU A 83 8.85 8.27 -1.12
CA LEU A 83 8.10 9.27 -1.89
C LEU A 83 7.77 10.51 -1.04
N LEU A 84 7.41 10.30 0.22
CA LEU A 84 6.90 11.35 1.12
C LEU A 84 8.01 12.07 1.90
N GLN A 85 9.20 11.50 2.02
CA GLN A 85 10.37 12.18 2.57
C GLN A 85 10.62 13.47 1.79
N LYS A 86 10.66 14.62 2.48
CA LYS A 86 10.94 15.91 1.81
C LYS A 86 12.26 15.78 1.03
N PRO A 87 12.32 16.22 -0.23
CA PRO A 87 13.59 16.24 -0.94
C PRO A 87 14.58 17.01 -0.06
N PHE A 88 15.78 16.45 0.17
CA PHE A 88 16.89 17.18 0.76
C PHE A 88 16.98 18.49 -0.01
N GLY A 89 16.69 19.62 0.67
CA GLY A 89 16.46 20.90 0.02
C GLY A 89 17.51 21.12 -1.05
N LEU A 90 17.07 21.33 -2.30
CA LEU A 90 17.86 21.49 -3.53
C LEU A 90 19.33 21.81 -3.21
N SER A 91 20.15 20.78 -2.95
CA SER A 91 21.59 20.98 -2.83
C SER A 91 22.00 21.47 -4.20
N SER A 92 22.64 22.63 -4.27
CA SER A 92 23.14 23.25 -5.49
C SER A 92 24.29 22.46 -6.14
N ASP A 93 24.41 21.17 -5.84
CA ASP A 93 25.27 20.23 -6.52
C ASP A 93 24.69 19.92 -7.90
N LEU A 94 25.15 20.69 -8.89
CA LEU A 94 24.90 20.54 -10.33
C LEU A 94 25.18 19.15 -10.92
N ASN A 95 25.63 18.18 -10.11
CA ASN A 95 25.98 16.81 -10.51
C ASN A 95 24.97 15.75 -10.02
N ARG A 96 23.81 16.12 -9.46
CA ARG A 96 22.77 15.12 -9.19
C ARG A 96 22.00 14.78 -10.47
N PRO A 97 21.85 13.50 -10.83
CA PRO A 97 20.94 13.10 -11.89
C PRO A 97 19.51 13.52 -11.49
N TRP A 98 18.84 14.25 -12.38
CA TRP A 98 17.46 14.71 -12.22
C TRP A 98 16.56 13.54 -11.80
N HIS A 99 15.80 13.72 -10.72
CA HIS A 99 14.86 12.71 -10.26
C HIS A 99 13.46 13.08 -10.72
N PHE A 100 12.85 12.23 -11.57
CA PHE A 100 11.47 12.37 -12.06
C PHE A 100 10.47 12.71 -10.93
N TRP A 101 10.77 12.26 -9.71
CA TRP A 101 9.96 12.43 -8.51
C TRP A 101 9.97 13.83 -7.91
N ASP A 102 11.07 14.55 -8.05
CA ASP A 102 11.16 15.93 -7.57
C ASP A 102 10.16 16.84 -8.33
N TYR A 103 9.85 16.47 -9.58
CA TYR A 103 8.93 17.20 -10.45
C TYR A 103 7.49 16.70 -10.38
N THR A 104 7.29 15.38 -10.26
CA THR A 104 5.94 14.81 -10.25
C THR A 104 5.26 14.89 -8.89
N ARG A 105 6.02 14.80 -7.78
CA ARG A 105 5.46 14.81 -6.43
C ARG A 105 4.55 16.02 -6.15
N PRO A 106 4.94 17.27 -6.45
CA PRO A 106 4.07 18.43 -6.20
C PRO A 106 2.77 18.39 -7.00
N GLY A 107 2.77 17.72 -8.16
CA GLY A 107 1.62 17.63 -9.06
C GLY A 107 0.71 16.43 -8.82
N ILE A 108 1.00 15.54 -7.86
CA ILE A 108 0.22 14.31 -7.65
C ILE A 108 -1.22 14.67 -7.27
N ARG A 109 -2.17 14.30 -8.14
CA ARG A 109 -3.61 14.51 -7.89
C ARG A 109 -4.33 13.26 -7.39
N LYS A 110 -3.85 12.08 -7.77
CA LYS A 110 -4.47 10.79 -7.47
C LYS A 110 -3.43 9.82 -6.95
N LEU A 111 -3.60 9.35 -5.71
CA LEU A 111 -2.71 8.39 -5.07
C LEU A 111 -3.48 7.11 -4.73
N GLY A 112 -3.01 5.98 -5.25
CA GLY A 112 -3.46 4.65 -4.89
C GLY A 112 -2.42 4.01 -3.97
N ILE A 113 -2.86 3.51 -2.82
CA ILE A 113 -2.00 2.79 -1.87
C ILE A 113 -2.59 1.40 -1.70
N ALA A 114 -1.83 0.34 -1.95
CA ALA A 114 -2.30 -1.03 -1.81
C ALA A 114 -1.33 -1.85 -0.98
N LEU A 115 -1.57 -1.94 0.32
CA LEU A 115 -0.65 -2.54 1.27
C LEU A 115 -1.19 -3.87 1.77
N ARG A 116 -0.36 -4.90 1.65
CA ARG A 116 -0.54 -6.19 2.29
C ARG A 116 0.55 -6.35 3.35
N LEU A 117 0.21 -6.10 4.61
CA LEU A 117 1.18 -6.04 5.70
C LEU A 117 1.13 -7.31 6.57
N PRO A 118 2.19 -7.64 7.32
CA PRO A 118 2.13 -8.74 8.28
C PRO A 118 0.99 -8.59 9.28
N LEU A 119 0.29 -9.67 9.65
CA LEU A 119 -0.72 -9.59 10.72
C LEU A 119 -0.09 -9.09 12.04
N ALA A 120 1.17 -9.44 12.30
CA ALA A 120 1.95 -8.97 13.44
C ALA A 120 2.05 -7.45 13.48
N PHE A 121 2.20 -6.77 12.34
CA PHE A 121 2.22 -5.32 12.26
C PHE A 121 0.92 -4.68 12.82
N TYR A 122 -0.24 -5.24 12.49
CA TYR A 122 -1.52 -4.75 13.02
C TYR A 122 -1.67 -5.01 14.52
N LYS A 123 -1.13 -6.14 15.02
CA LYS A 123 -1.11 -6.45 16.45
C LYS A 123 -0.19 -5.49 17.21
N ALA A 124 0.98 -5.19 16.67
CA ALA A 124 1.93 -4.23 17.24
C ALA A 124 1.33 -2.83 17.38
N LEU A 125 0.50 -2.38 16.42
CA LEU A 125 -0.24 -1.11 16.53
C LEU A 125 -1.21 -1.07 17.73
N GLN A 126 -1.77 -2.22 18.10
CA GLN A 126 -2.66 -2.35 19.26
C GLN A 126 -1.90 -2.43 20.58
N GLU A 127 -0.73 -3.08 20.58
CA GLU A 127 0.13 -3.15 21.76
C GLU A 127 0.72 -1.78 22.13
N ASP A 128 1.11 -0.98 21.13
CA ASP A 128 1.62 0.39 21.33
C ASP A 128 0.57 1.33 21.98
N GLU A 129 -0.73 1.08 21.76
CA GLU A 129 -1.80 1.81 22.46
C GLU A 129 -1.92 1.40 23.94
N ASN A 130 -1.69 0.12 24.24
CA ASN A 130 -1.83 -0.44 25.57
C ASN A 130 -0.58 -0.26 26.45
N PHE A 131 0.61 -0.16 25.84
CA PHE A 131 1.89 -0.05 26.53
C PHE A 131 2.56 1.31 26.31
N VAL A 132 2.08 2.33 27.02
CA VAL A 132 2.81 3.63 27.13
C VAL A 132 4.11 3.51 27.95
N SER A 133 4.46 2.36 28.54
CA SER A 133 5.71 2.17 29.27
C SER A 133 6.03 0.69 29.52
N VAL A 134 6.83 0.02 28.70
CA VAL A 134 7.90 -0.94 29.10
C VAL A 134 8.76 -1.25 27.86
N THR A 135 10.00 -0.80 27.85
CA THR A 135 10.98 -1.08 26.79
C THR A 135 11.51 -2.51 26.87
N ASN A 136 11.17 -3.37 25.91
CA ASN A 136 11.85 -4.65 25.68
C ASN A 136 12.45 -4.69 24.27
N HIS A 137 13.72 -5.10 24.19
CA HIS A 137 14.64 -4.84 23.08
C HIS A 137 14.39 -5.59 21.74
N ASP A 138 13.40 -6.47 21.65
CA ASP A 138 13.05 -7.16 20.38
C ASP A 138 12.01 -6.41 19.52
N THR A 139 11.49 -5.28 20.04
CA THR A 139 10.43 -4.45 19.42
C THR A 139 10.89 -3.49 18.32
N SER A 140 12.18 -3.41 17.99
CA SER A 140 12.71 -2.27 17.22
C SER A 140 12.21 -2.18 15.77
N ILE A 141 12.07 -3.31 15.05
CA ILE A 141 11.70 -3.28 13.63
C ILE A 141 10.20 -2.98 13.44
N GLU A 142 9.32 -3.66 14.17
CA GLU A 142 7.88 -3.39 14.08
C GLU A 142 7.52 -2.03 14.66
N SER A 143 8.15 -1.61 15.76
CA SER A 143 7.98 -0.25 16.31
C SER A 143 8.41 0.82 15.30
N ASN A 144 9.52 0.63 14.58
CA ASN A 144 9.94 1.54 13.52
C ASN A 144 8.93 1.61 12.36
N LYS A 145 8.30 0.48 12.00
CA LYS A 145 7.23 0.45 10.99
C LYS A 145 5.96 1.13 11.49
N CYS A 146 5.57 0.96 12.75
CA CYS A 146 4.42 1.64 13.36
C CYS A 146 4.65 3.16 13.43
N ALA A 147 5.84 3.61 13.81
CA ALA A 147 6.21 5.03 13.81
C ALA A 147 6.21 5.61 12.39
N THR A 148 6.68 4.83 11.41
CA THR A 148 6.62 5.20 9.99
C THR A 148 5.16 5.34 9.56
N TRP A 149 4.31 4.34 9.82
CA TRP A 149 2.87 4.39 9.54
C TRP A 149 2.20 5.65 10.07
N ALA A 150 2.45 6.01 11.33
CA ALA A 150 1.90 7.23 11.91
C ALA A 150 2.37 8.52 11.21
N ARG A 151 3.64 8.57 10.78
CA ARG A 151 4.25 9.73 10.11
C ARG A 151 3.81 9.90 8.66
N LEU A 152 3.45 8.82 7.96
CA LEU A 152 3.06 8.89 6.54
C LEU A 152 1.81 9.74 6.33
N TRP A 153 0.81 9.66 7.22
CA TRP A 153 -0.48 10.30 7.01
C TRP A 153 -0.42 11.83 6.96
N PRO A 154 0.24 12.52 7.93
CA PRO A 154 0.46 13.96 7.79
C PRO A 154 1.19 14.34 6.51
N ALA A 155 2.14 13.52 6.04
CA ALA A 155 2.90 13.81 4.83
C ALA A 155 2.06 13.64 3.55
N ILE A 156 1.14 12.67 3.51
CA ILE A 156 0.17 12.52 2.41
C ILE A 156 -0.76 13.74 2.36
N CYS A 157 -1.28 14.19 3.51
CA CYS A 157 -2.13 15.38 3.60
C CYS A 157 -1.42 16.67 3.17
N GLN A 158 -0.08 16.69 3.14
CA GLN A 158 0.73 17.83 2.69
C GLN A 158 0.98 17.84 1.18
N LEU A 159 0.51 16.84 0.42
CA LEU A 159 0.61 16.85 -1.04
C LEU A 159 -0.32 17.95 -1.60
N PRO A 160 0.23 19.01 -2.22
CA PRO A 160 -0.51 20.26 -2.45
C PRO A 160 -1.63 20.13 -3.48
N GLN A 161 -1.49 19.20 -4.43
CA GLN A 161 -2.48 18.97 -5.48
C GLN A 161 -3.29 17.70 -5.28
N LEU A 162 -3.15 17.00 -4.14
CA LEU A 162 -3.87 15.74 -3.93
C LEU A 162 -5.39 16.01 -3.88
N ARG A 163 -6.14 15.20 -4.63
CA ARG A 163 -7.61 15.28 -4.75
C ARG A 163 -8.30 13.95 -4.55
N SER A 164 -7.60 12.85 -4.76
CA SER A 164 -8.14 11.50 -4.60
C SER A 164 -7.11 10.58 -3.96
N LEU A 165 -7.52 9.90 -2.91
CA LEU A 165 -6.73 8.93 -2.17
C LEU A 165 -7.53 7.64 -2.03
N HIS A 166 -7.06 6.59 -2.71
CA HIS A 166 -7.68 5.27 -2.65
C HIS A 166 -6.73 4.29 -1.97
N ILE A 167 -7.15 3.75 -0.83
CA ILE A 167 -6.29 2.95 0.04
C ILE A 167 -6.87 1.55 0.16
N TRP A 168 -6.07 0.54 -0.14
CA TRP A 168 -6.40 -0.87 -0.04
C TRP A 168 -5.52 -1.48 1.04
N LEU A 169 -6.13 -2.01 2.10
CA LEU A 169 -5.40 -2.63 3.21
C LEU A 169 -5.77 -4.10 3.36
N ASP A 170 -4.78 -4.94 3.56
CA ASP A 170 -4.95 -6.35 3.86
C ASP A 170 -3.76 -6.84 4.70
N HIS A 171 -3.86 -8.05 5.23
CA HIS A 171 -2.72 -8.74 5.80
C HIS A 171 -2.29 -9.96 4.99
N ASP A 172 -1.16 -10.56 5.33
CA ASP A 172 -0.60 -11.74 4.65
C ASP A 172 -0.99 -13.09 5.28
N ASP A 173 -1.42 -13.06 6.54
CA ASP A 173 -1.73 -14.25 7.33
C ASP A 173 -3.10 -14.89 6.99
N ARG A 174 -3.31 -16.14 7.40
CA ARG A 174 -4.52 -16.94 7.19
C ARG A 174 -5.78 -16.45 7.91
N PRO A 175 -5.74 -15.91 9.14
CA PRO A 175 -6.96 -15.50 9.84
C PRO A 175 -7.79 -14.49 9.05
N SER A 176 -9.07 -14.36 9.41
CA SER A 176 -9.94 -13.36 8.79
C SER A 176 -9.49 -11.95 9.15
N TRP A 177 -9.77 -10.98 8.29
CA TRP A 177 -9.52 -9.56 8.57
C TRP A 177 -10.20 -9.08 9.85
N SER A 178 -11.27 -9.74 10.33
CA SER A 178 -11.91 -9.42 11.60
C SER A 178 -11.03 -9.59 12.85
N PHE A 179 -9.82 -10.12 12.71
CA PHE A 179 -8.83 -10.13 13.78
C PHE A 179 -7.99 -8.84 13.83
N VAL A 180 -8.16 -7.93 12.86
CA VAL A 180 -7.52 -6.60 12.85
C VAL A 180 -8.43 -5.58 13.52
N ASN A 181 -7.91 -4.88 14.53
CA ASN A 181 -8.60 -3.74 15.11
C ASN A 181 -8.49 -2.52 14.18
N GLU A 182 -9.49 -2.35 13.31
CA GLU A 182 -9.53 -1.27 12.31
C GLU A 182 -9.49 0.12 12.95
N ARG A 183 -10.17 0.30 14.09
CA ARG A 183 -10.22 1.59 14.77
C ARG A 183 -8.84 2.03 15.23
N VAL A 184 -8.04 1.10 15.75
CA VAL A 184 -6.65 1.34 16.14
C VAL A 184 -5.78 1.57 14.92
N ALA A 185 -5.87 0.68 13.91
CA ALA A 185 -5.04 0.76 12.71
C ALA A 185 -5.22 2.08 11.93
N LEU A 186 -6.46 2.59 11.89
CA LEU A 186 -6.83 3.82 11.19
C LEU A 186 -6.83 5.08 12.08
N ARG A 187 -6.57 4.95 13.38
CA ARG A 187 -6.47 6.11 14.30
C ARG A 187 -5.51 7.21 13.82
N PRO A 188 -4.25 6.92 13.42
CA PRO A 188 -3.35 7.97 12.95
C PRO A 188 -3.82 8.60 11.62
N VAL A 189 -4.51 7.85 10.77
CA VAL A 189 -5.14 8.35 9.55
C VAL A 189 -6.21 9.39 9.91
N ILE A 190 -7.14 9.00 10.78
CA ILE A 190 -8.25 9.85 11.19
C ILE A 190 -7.72 11.15 11.78
N ALA A 191 -6.73 11.07 12.68
CA ALA A 191 -6.11 12.25 13.28
C ALA A 191 -5.51 13.20 12.22
N ALA A 192 -4.75 12.66 11.26
CA ALA A 192 -4.13 13.47 10.21
C ALA A 192 -5.16 14.11 9.26
N LEU A 193 -6.21 13.37 8.88
CA LEU A 193 -7.27 13.87 8.02
C LEU A 193 -8.10 14.95 8.71
N THR A 194 -8.48 14.72 9.98
CA THR A 194 -9.20 15.73 10.76
C THR A 194 -8.39 17.02 10.92
N ALA A 195 -7.10 16.92 11.24
CA ALA A 195 -6.22 18.09 11.33
C ALA A 195 -6.10 18.84 10.00
N HIS A 196 -6.00 18.12 8.88
CA HIS A 196 -5.96 18.73 7.55
C HIS A 196 -7.27 19.44 7.21
N MET A 197 -8.42 18.79 7.41
CA MET A 197 -9.74 19.37 7.17
C MET A 197 -9.99 20.63 8.01
N GLN A 198 -9.53 20.63 9.27
CA GLN A 198 -9.62 21.81 10.15
C GLN A 198 -8.80 22.97 9.59
N ALA A 199 -7.52 22.75 9.24
CA ALA A 199 -6.66 23.77 8.65
C ALA A 199 -7.24 24.33 7.34
N CYS A 200 -7.78 23.45 6.50
CA CYS A 200 -8.37 23.82 5.20
C CYS A 200 -9.72 24.55 5.32
N SER A 201 -10.45 24.39 6.42
CA SER A 201 -11.74 25.07 6.64
C SER A 201 -11.60 26.57 6.89
N GLU A 202 -10.43 27.00 7.38
CA GLU A 202 -10.08 28.41 7.58
C GLU A 202 -9.75 29.11 6.25
N GLU A 203 -9.25 28.35 5.27
CA GLU A 203 -8.91 28.78 3.92
C GLU A 203 -10.08 28.52 2.95
N ARG A 204 -10.94 29.52 2.71
CA ARG A 204 -12.21 29.49 1.95
C ARG A 204 -12.20 28.95 0.50
N THR A 205 -11.15 28.28 0.02
CA THR A 205 -11.00 27.82 -1.37
C THR A 205 -10.43 26.41 -1.52
N THR A 206 -10.48 25.58 -0.48
CA THR A 206 -9.90 24.23 -0.55
C THR A 206 -10.79 23.28 -1.33
N SER A 207 -10.20 22.58 -2.30
CA SER A 207 -10.87 21.56 -3.08
C SER A 207 -11.05 20.32 -2.22
N HIS A 208 -12.27 19.79 -2.18
CA HIS A 208 -12.59 18.55 -1.48
C HIS A 208 -11.66 17.39 -1.93
N MET A 209 -11.05 16.70 -0.96
CA MET A 209 -10.25 15.50 -1.19
C MET A 209 -11.15 14.28 -1.01
N ASP A 210 -11.26 13.46 -2.04
CA ASP A 210 -11.98 12.19 -2.00
C ASP A 210 -11.09 11.09 -1.41
N ILE A 211 -11.58 10.38 -0.39
CA ILE A 211 -10.81 9.40 0.37
C ILE A 211 -11.64 8.15 0.54
N THR A 212 -11.13 7.03 0.01
CA THR A 212 -11.79 5.73 0.08
C THR A 212 -10.85 4.68 0.63
N PHE A 213 -11.30 3.96 1.67
CA PHE A 213 -10.64 2.78 2.22
C PHE A 213 -11.33 1.51 1.72
N ASN A 214 -10.60 0.70 0.97
CA ASN A 214 -11.03 -0.59 0.49
C ASN A 214 -10.53 -1.69 1.45
N LEU A 215 -11.41 -2.14 2.35
CA LEU A 215 -11.11 -3.09 3.42
C LEU A 215 -11.76 -4.46 3.15
N PRO A 216 -11.17 -5.56 3.64
CA PRO A 216 -11.81 -6.86 3.55
C PRO A 216 -13.15 -6.89 4.31
N LYS A 217 -14.03 -7.79 3.89
CA LYS A 217 -15.30 -8.07 4.56
C LYS A 217 -15.05 -8.62 5.96
N LEU A 218 -15.94 -8.23 6.86
CA LEU A 218 -15.93 -8.65 8.24
C LEU A 218 -16.70 -9.95 8.44
N HIS A 219 -16.14 -10.83 9.26
CA HIS A 219 -16.80 -12.03 9.74
C HIS A 219 -17.78 -11.68 10.87
N PRO A 220 -19.10 -11.97 10.74
CA PRO A 220 -20.13 -11.56 11.70
C PRO A 220 -19.91 -12.03 13.14
N ARG A 221 -19.26 -13.18 13.34
CA ARG A 221 -18.95 -13.73 14.68
C ARG A 221 -17.82 -12.99 15.42
N PHE A 222 -16.86 -12.42 14.69
CA PHE A 222 -15.63 -11.88 15.27
C PHE A 222 -15.60 -10.35 15.26
N ALA A 223 -16.25 -9.74 14.28
CA ALA A 223 -16.34 -8.29 14.18
C ALA A 223 -17.17 -7.70 15.32
N ARG A 224 -16.68 -6.61 15.92
CA ARG A 224 -17.32 -5.94 17.05
C ARG A 224 -17.29 -4.42 16.89
N PRO A 225 -18.34 -3.69 17.29
CA PRO A 225 -18.44 -2.23 17.09
C PRO A 225 -17.31 -1.40 17.71
N ASP A 226 -16.70 -1.90 18.79
CA ASP A 226 -15.58 -1.28 19.51
C ASP A 226 -14.22 -1.41 18.81
N THR A 227 -14.11 -2.31 17.83
CA THR A 227 -12.86 -2.62 17.12
C THR A 227 -12.95 -2.36 15.61
N HIS A 228 -14.15 -2.37 15.05
CA HIS A 228 -14.39 -2.26 13.61
C HIS A 228 -15.39 -1.16 13.26
N PHE A 229 -15.35 -0.74 12.00
CA PHE A 229 -16.31 0.21 11.44
C PHE A 229 -17.51 -0.52 10.82
N PHE A 230 -18.69 -0.22 11.33
CA PHE A 230 -19.98 -0.67 10.80
C PHE A 230 -20.73 0.51 10.17
N GLU A 231 -21.73 0.23 9.35
CA GLU A 231 -22.55 1.26 8.69
C GLU A 231 -23.30 2.13 9.72
N GLU A 232 -23.65 1.57 10.87
CA GLU A 232 -24.30 2.28 11.98
C GLU A 232 -23.33 3.07 12.87
N SER A 233 -22.01 2.95 12.64
CA SER A 233 -21.01 3.71 13.40
C SER A 233 -21.01 5.18 12.98
N PRO A 234 -20.58 6.11 13.86
CA PRO A 234 -20.29 7.48 13.45
C PRO A 234 -19.36 7.47 12.22
N PRO A 235 -19.68 8.22 11.15
CA PRO A 235 -18.94 8.14 9.91
C PRO A 235 -17.52 8.69 10.11
N PRO A 236 -16.48 7.97 9.68
CA PRO A 236 -15.13 8.52 9.63
C PRO A 236 -15.02 9.62 8.55
N PRO A 237 -13.92 10.39 8.50
CA PRO A 237 -13.69 11.42 7.47
C PRO A 237 -13.35 10.82 6.08
N PHE A 238 -13.83 9.63 5.77
CA PHE A 238 -13.60 8.88 4.54
C PHE A 238 -14.70 7.85 4.32
N SER A 239 -14.83 7.33 3.09
CA SER A 239 -15.69 6.19 2.79
C SER A 239 -14.95 4.87 3.05
N ILE A 240 -15.71 3.83 3.41
CA ILE A 240 -15.20 2.46 3.51
C ILE A 240 -15.96 1.58 2.52
N GLU A 241 -15.22 0.97 1.60
CA GLU A 241 -15.73 -0.04 0.69
C GLU A 241 -15.28 -1.43 1.15
N ARG A 242 -16.24 -2.35 1.30
CA ARG A 242 -15.97 -3.72 1.77
C ARG A 242 -15.85 -4.69 0.59
N ARG A 243 -14.76 -5.45 0.53
CA ARG A 243 -14.50 -6.42 -0.54
C ARG A 243 -14.22 -7.84 -0.04
N ILE A 244 -14.34 -8.81 -0.94
CA ILE A 244 -13.85 -10.16 -0.69
C ILE A 244 -12.31 -10.13 -0.76
N ARG A 245 -11.65 -10.78 0.19
CA ARG A 245 -10.19 -10.89 0.24
C ARG A 245 -9.67 -11.79 -0.87
N GLN A 246 -8.48 -11.49 -1.39
CA GLN A 246 -7.81 -12.38 -2.34
C GLN A 246 -7.49 -13.71 -1.65
N ARG A 247 -7.93 -14.82 -2.24
CA ARG A 247 -7.75 -16.17 -1.68
C ARG A 247 -6.69 -17.00 -2.38
N PHE A 248 -6.25 -16.60 -3.56
CA PHE A 248 -5.24 -17.31 -4.33
C PHE A 248 -3.99 -16.45 -4.36
N HIS A 249 -2.89 -16.98 -3.85
CA HIS A 249 -1.62 -16.28 -3.77
C HIS A 249 -0.55 -17.10 -4.49
N CYS A 250 0.36 -16.39 -5.16
CA CYS A 250 1.59 -17.00 -5.64
C CYS A 250 2.56 -17.12 -4.46
N GLU A 251 3.06 -18.32 -4.20
CA GLU A 251 4.08 -18.60 -3.20
C GLU A 251 5.27 -19.27 -3.89
N GLU A 252 6.47 -18.74 -3.64
CA GLU A 252 7.71 -19.32 -4.15
C GLU A 252 8.20 -20.39 -3.16
N TRP A 253 8.35 -21.61 -3.65
CA TRP A 253 8.92 -22.71 -2.87
C TRP A 253 10.43 -22.56 -2.75
N ALA A 254 11.04 -23.27 -1.78
CA ALA A 254 12.49 -23.29 -1.60
C ALA A 254 13.28 -23.70 -2.86
N SER A 255 12.62 -24.38 -3.81
CA SER A 255 13.18 -24.76 -5.11
C SER A 255 13.13 -23.65 -6.16
N GLY A 256 12.61 -22.46 -5.85
CA GLY A 256 12.36 -21.36 -6.80
C GLY A 256 11.11 -21.57 -7.68
N ASN A 257 10.35 -22.63 -7.45
CA ASN A 257 9.12 -22.89 -8.21
C ASN A 257 7.96 -22.07 -7.62
N LEU A 258 7.17 -21.44 -8.50
CA LEU A 258 5.96 -20.73 -8.12
C LEU A 258 4.79 -21.70 -7.99
N ASN A 259 4.10 -21.68 -6.85
CA ASN A 259 2.88 -22.43 -6.60
C ASN A 259 1.71 -21.48 -6.26
N VAL A 260 0.49 -21.88 -6.60
CA VAL A 260 -0.71 -21.16 -6.18
C VAL A 260 -1.21 -21.74 -4.85
N ALA A 261 -1.11 -20.96 -3.78
CA ALA A 261 -1.65 -21.30 -2.47
C ALA A 261 -3.06 -20.72 -2.29
N TYR A 262 -3.97 -21.56 -1.81
CA TYR A 262 -5.31 -21.14 -1.43
C TYR A 262 -5.37 -20.80 0.07
N LYS A 263 -5.80 -19.58 0.40
CA LYS A 263 -6.04 -19.09 1.76
C LYS A 263 -7.51 -18.68 1.87
N ALA A 264 -8.30 -19.49 2.59
CA ALA A 264 -9.71 -19.21 2.80
C ALA A 264 -9.91 -17.93 3.61
N ASP A 265 -10.99 -17.21 3.31
CA ASP A 265 -11.47 -16.07 4.10
C ASP A 265 -12.97 -15.91 3.87
N PHE A 266 -13.64 -15.11 4.70
CA PHE A 266 -15.07 -14.85 4.60
C PHE A 266 -15.50 -14.46 3.17
N PRO A 267 -16.63 -14.95 2.64
CA PRO A 267 -17.62 -15.84 3.26
C PRO A 267 -17.35 -17.35 3.13
N VAL A 268 -16.22 -17.79 2.57
CA VAL A 268 -15.96 -19.24 2.39
C VAL A 268 -15.21 -19.76 3.60
N MET A 269 -15.92 -20.57 4.39
CA MET A 269 -15.43 -21.24 5.59
C MET A 269 -14.63 -22.49 5.19
N HIS A 270 -13.40 -22.61 5.70
CA HIS A 270 -12.88 -23.92 6.05
C HIS A 270 -12.89 -24.00 7.57
N GLU A 271 -13.29 -25.17 8.07
CA GLU A 271 -13.61 -25.46 9.46
C GLU A 271 -12.56 -24.87 10.42
N TYR A 272 -13.05 -24.08 11.37
CA TYR A 272 -12.48 -23.61 12.64
C TYR A 272 -10.95 -23.41 12.74
N PRO A 273 -10.48 -22.21 13.17
CA PRO A 273 -9.07 -21.98 13.54
C PRO A 273 -8.55 -22.97 14.60
N GLU A 274 -9.44 -23.45 15.49
CA GLU A 274 -9.16 -24.47 16.51
C GLU A 274 -8.68 -25.81 15.91
N LEU A 275 -9.12 -26.15 14.68
CA LEU A 275 -8.65 -27.34 13.94
C LEU A 275 -7.35 -27.08 13.17
N CYS A 276 -7.01 -25.83 12.84
CA CYS A 276 -5.73 -25.53 12.18
C CYS A 276 -4.54 -25.78 13.12
N GLU A 277 -4.64 -25.41 14.41
CA GLU A 277 -3.61 -25.71 15.40
C GLU A 277 -3.48 -27.23 15.68
N GLU A 278 -4.58 -27.97 15.67
CA GLU A 278 -4.55 -29.44 15.81
C GLU A 278 -3.95 -30.13 14.57
N SER A 279 -4.22 -29.61 13.37
CA SER A 279 -3.67 -30.16 12.12
C SER A 279 -2.15 -29.97 11.99
N ALA A 280 -1.61 -28.86 12.50
CA ALA A 280 -0.16 -28.61 12.55
C ALA A 280 0.55 -29.57 13.53
N LYS A 281 -0.05 -29.79 14.72
CA LYS A 281 0.46 -30.74 15.71
C LYS A 281 0.37 -32.20 15.25
N GLN A 282 -0.68 -32.56 14.48
CA GLN A 282 -0.81 -33.89 13.89
C GLN A 282 0.20 -34.14 12.76
N LEU A 283 0.57 -33.12 11.97
CA LEU A 283 1.61 -33.27 10.96
C LEU A 283 3.01 -33.40 11.58
N GLU A 284 3.33 -32.66 12.64
CA GLU A 284 4.62 -32.80 13.35
C GLU A 284 4.75 -34.19 14.01
N GLY A 285 3.66 -34.73 14.58
CA GLY A 285 3.67 -36.07 15.16
C GLY A 285 3.80 -37.22 14.14
N LEU A 286 3.42 -37.01 12.88
CA LEU A 286 3.52 -38.02 11.81
C LEU A 286 4.93 -38.08 11.19
N VAL A 287 5.67 -36.97 11.21
CA VAL A 287 7.05 -36.89 10.73
C VAL A 287 8.02 -37.52 11.73
N ASP A 288 7.77 -37.38 13.04
CA ASP A 288 8.58 -38.04 14.08
C ASP A 288 8.36 -39.56 14.16
N THR A 289 7.16 -40.05 13.85
CA THR A 289 6.86 -41.50 13.91
C THR A 289 7.30 -42.29 12.68
N THR A 290 7.68 -41.63 11.58
CA THR A 290 8.15 -42.31 10.36
C THR A 290 9.66 -42.49 10.28
N LEU A 291 10.44 -41.87 11.18
CA LEU A 291 11.89 -42.07 11.26
C LEU A 291 12.32 -43.23 12.19
N ASP A 292 11.44 -43.73 13.05
CA ASP A 292 11.76 -44.77 14.04
C ASP A 292 11.43 -46.22 13.59
N GLN A 293 10.99 -46.44 12.35
CA GLN A 293 10.68 -47.79 11.82
C GLN A 293 11.51 -48.24 10.61
N ALA A 294 12.70 -47.66 10.42
CA ALA A 294 13.67 -48.16 9.45
C ALA A 294 15.03 -48.45 10.12
N THR A 295 15.10 -49.56 10.88
CA THR A 295 16.34 -50.29 11.16
C THR A 295 16.14 -51.77 10.85
#